data_AF-A0A660N530-F1
#
_entry.id   AF-A0A660N530-F1
#
_cell.length_a   1.000
_cell.length_b   1.000
_cell.length_c   1.000
_cell.angle_alpha   90.00
_cell.angle_beta   90.00
_cell.angle_gamma   90.00
#
_symmetry.space_group_name_H-M   'P 1'
#
loop_
_entity.id
_entity.type
_entity.pdbx_description
1 polymer ?
#
loop_
_entity_poly.entity_id
_entity_poly.type
_entity_poly.pdbx_seq_one_letter_code
_entity_poly.pdbx_strand_id
1 'polypeptide(L)'
;MQKLIDEAYALFAHYPARFPLNVCTCDCCMSEDEQRELLRFPLAEIPEGWVCSYLGCVPLDDVPAVVADMKHFLPRIAQGIVRREEVRILTEATLDKLHADRTDLWRPEELDWLNRFAAAWLEHVLRHGEYDDEIKETLEMFARAGLPMPPLLDLWTRHAHSLPALRAFVELYLAVPYGYQLPDPGCDMKASREALSAWFAHPNTAARFHAALEQALLAGREDPSETLLWEQCYDWLDKKR
;
A
#
# COMPACT_ATOMS: atom_id res chain seq x y z
N MET A 1 -5.44 14.40 -2.65
CA MET A 1 -4.86 13.48 -3.64
C MET A 1 -4.52 14.15 -4.97
N GLN A 2 -5.43 14.82 -5.69
CA GLN A 2 -5.12 15.37 -7.03
C GLN A 2 -3.82 16.20 -7.09
N LYS A 3 -3.60 17.10 -6.12
CA LYS A 3 -2.35 17.89 -6.03
C LYS A 3 -1.08 17.03 -5.99
N LEU A 4 -1.10 15.88 -5.30
CA LEU A 4 0.02 14.95 -5.24
C LEU A 4 0.24 14.24 -6.58
N ILE A 5 -0.83 13.96 -7.32
CA ILE A 5 -0.75 13.39 -8.67
C ILE A 5 -0.13 14.41 -9.62
N ASP A 6 -0.62 15.65 -9.63
CA ASP A 6 -0.06 16.72 -10.47
C ASP A 6 1.43 16.95 -10.17
N GLU A 7 1.79 16.92 -8.88
CA GLU A 7 3.18 17.00 -8.43
C GLU A 7 4.01 15.80 -8.93
N ALA A 8 3.48 14.59 -8.91
CA ALA A 8 4.15 13.40 -9.41
C ALA A 8 4.50 13.54 -10.90
N TYR A 9 3.54 13.99 -11.71
CA TYR A 9 3.74 14.21 -13.14
C TYR A 9 4.86 15.22 -13.40
N ALA A 10 4.97 16.28 -12.59
CA ALA A 10 6.05 17.25 -12.71
C ALA A 10 7.40 16.69 -12.22
N LEU A 11 7.41 16.01 -11.07
CA LEU A 11 8.61 15.51 -10.41
C LEU A 11 9.32 14.43 -11.24
N PHE A 12 8.53 13.54 -11.84
CA PHE A 12 9.04 12.40 -12.61
C PHE A 12 9.09 12.65 -14.13
N ALA A 13 8.68 13.84 -14.62
CA ALA A 13 8.65 14.18 -16.06
C ALA A 13 9.97 13.95 -16.81
N HIS A 14 11.10 14.03 -16.10
CA HIS A 14 12.43 13.94 -16.69
C HIS A 14 12.92 12.50 -16.86
N TYR A 15 12.18 11.50 -16.38
CA TYR A 15 12.48 10.09 -16.60
C TYR A 15 11.85 9.61 -17.90
N PRO A 16 12.65 9.33 -18.95
CA PRO A 16 12.11 8.75 -20.16
C PRO A 16 11.88 7.25 -19.95
N ALA A 17 10.81 6.69 -20.52
CA ALA A 17 10.79 5.27 -20.81
C ALA A 17 11.80 4.97 -21.92
N ARG A 18 12.53 3.87 -21.77
CA ARG A 18 13.49 3.40 -22.78
C ARG A 18 12.90 2.22 -23.54
N PHE A 19 13.19 2.15 -24.83
CA PHE A 19 12.88 0.98 -25.64
C PHE A 19 14.17 0.15 -25.86
N PRO A 20 14.13 -1.18 -25.69
CA PRO A 20 13.01 -1.95 -25.14
C PRO A 20 12.76 -1.60 -23.66
N LEU A 21 11.51 -1.76 -23.21
CA LEU A 21 11.17 -1.65 -21.80
C LEU A 21 11.82 -2.79 -21.03
N ASN A 22 12.13 -2.58 -19.75
CA ASN A 22 12.57 -3.65 -18.87
C ASN A 22 11.38 -4.50 -18.45
N VAL A 23 10.91 -5.33 -19.38
CA VAL A 23 9.82 -6.29 -19.21
C VAL A 23 10.29 -7.68 -19.63
N CYS A 24 9.72 -8.72 -19.04
CA CYS A 24 9.93 -10.08 -19.47
C CYS A 24 9.50 -10.24 -20.93
N THR A 25 10.38 -10.80 -21.76
CA THR A 25 10.13 -11.05 -23.18
C THR A 25 9.90 -12.53 -23.46
N CYS A 26 9.42 -13.32 -22.48
CA CYS A 26 8.86 -14.65 -22.80
C CYS A 26 7.71 -14.48 -23.80
N ASP A 27 7.40 -15.54 -24.54
CA ASP A 27 6.24 -15.60 -25.45
C ASP A 27 4.87 -15.35 -24.75
N CYS A 28 4.89 -15.15 -23.43
CA CYS A 28 3.74 -15.02 -22.54
C CYS A 28 3.54 -13.64 -21.90
N CYS A 29 4.51 -12.72 -22.03
CA CYS A 29 4.48 -11.41 -21.35
C CYS A 29 4.14 -10.29 -22.33
N MET A 30 5.09 -9.41 -22.66
CA MET A 30 4.83 -8.26 -23.54
C MET A 30 5.81 -8.26 -24.72
N SER A 31 5.26 -8.40 -25.92
CA SER A 31 5.99 -8.33 -27.18
C SER A 31 6.55 -6.93 -27.44
N GLU A 32 7.54 -6.82 -28.33
CA GLU A 32 8.08 -5.51 -28.73
C GLU A 32 7.02 -4.58 -29.36
N ASP A 33 6.06 -5.14 -30.10
CA ASP A 33 4.98 -4.36 -30.71
C ASP A 33 4.03 -3.77 -29.65
N GLU A 34 3.70 -4.56 -28.62
CA GLU A 34 2.92 -4.09 -27.47
C GLU A 34 3.67 -3.02 -26.66
N GLN A 35 4.98 -3.20 -26.45
CA GLN A 35 5.80 -2.16 -25.80
C GLN A 35 5.81 -0.87 -26.62
N ARG A 36 5.95 -0.96 -27.94
CA ARG A 36 5.89 0.22 -28.82
C ARG A 36 4.54 0.91 -28.74
N GLU A 37 3.45 0.16 -28.72
CA GLU A 37 2.11 0.73 -28.61
C GLU A 37 1.88 1.40 -27.24
N LEU A 38 2.31 0.77 -26.14
CA LEU A 38 2.30 1.36 -24.80
C LEU A 38 3.01 2.72 -24.77
N LEU A 39 4.18 2.82 -25.43
CA LEU A 39 4.99 4.04 -25.46
C LEU A 39 4.44 5.15 -26.37
N ARG A 40 3.37 4.89 -27.14
CA ARG A 40 2.71 5.92 -27.96
C ARG A 40 1.66 6.73 -27.21
N PHE A 41 1.14 6.19 -26.12
CA PHE A 41 0.19 6.91 -25.28
C PHE A 41 0.90 8.06 -24.56
N PRO A 42 0.27 9.24 -24.46
CA PRO A 42 0.65 10.21 -23.44
C PRO A 42 0.58 9.54 -22.07
N LEU A 43 1.58 9.76 -21.20
CA LEU A 43 1.69 9.06 -19.92
C LEU A 43 0.41 9.13 -19.06
N ALA A 44 -0.29 10.27 -19.06
CA ALA A 44 -1.53 10.46 -18.32
C ALA A 44 -2.77 9.80 -18.94
N GLU A 45 -2.66 9.34 -20.18
CA GLU A 45 -3.75 8.78 -20.98
C GLU A 45 -3.57 7.27 -21.24
N ILE A 46 -2.53 6.64 -20.69
CA ILE A 46 -2.35 5.20 -20.76
C ILE A 46 -3.59 4.52 -20.16
N PRO A 47 -4.30 3.64 -20.89
CA PRO A 47 -5.44 2.91 -20.35
C PRO A 47 -5.06 1.99 -19.19
N GLU A 48 -5.95 1.76 -18.23
CA GLU A 48 -5.65 0.95 -17.04
C GLU A 48 -5.15 -0.47 -17.38
N GLY A 49 -5.75 -1.12 -18.39
CA GLY A 49 -5.35 -2.47 -18.82
C GLY A 49 -3.91 -2.53 -19.35
N TRP A 50 -3.41 -1.44 -19.95
CA TRP A 50 -2.03 -1.33 -20.38
C TRP A 50 -1.07 -1.16 -19.19
N VAL A 51 -1.47 -0.41 -18.16
CA VAL A 51 -0.72 -0.31 -16.91
C VAL A 51 -0.67 -1.68 -16.21
N CYS A 52 -1.80 -2.38 -16.15
CA CYS A 52 -1.90 -3.72 -15.57
C CYS A 52 -1.02 -4.74 -16.30
N SER A 53 -1.07 -4.74 -17.64
CA SER A 53 -0.19 -5.59 -18.46
C SER A 53 1.29 -5.27 -18.22
N TYR A 54 1.68 -3.99 -18.22
CA TYR A 54 3.05 -3.57 -17.93
C TYR A 54 3.51 -4.05 -16.55
N LEU A 55 2.76 -3.77 -15.49
CA LEU A 55 3.10 -4.24 -14.14
C LEU A 55 3.10 -5.77 -14.05
N GLY A 56 2.31 -6.46 -14.85
CA GLY A 56 2.36 -7.91 -15.07
C GLY A 56 3.72 -8.41 -15.55
N CYS A 57 4.38 -7.66 -16.42
CA CYS A 57 5.52 -8.13 -17.21
C CYS A 57 6.88 -7.67 -16.68
N VAL A 58 6.98 -6.59 -15.88
CA VAL A 58 8.28 -6.11 -15.36
C VAL A 58 8.96 -7.21 -14.52
N PRO A 59 10.22 -7.59 -14.80
CA PRO A 59 10.92 -8.65 -14.09
C PRO A 59 11.43 -8.15 -12.73
N LEU A 60 11.98 -9.06 -11.92
CA LEU A 60 12.48 -8.76 -10.56
C LEU A 60 14.02 -8.77 -10.44
N ASP A 61 14.75 -8.93 -11.54
CA ASP A 61 16.18 -9.26 -11.57
C ASP A 61 17.12 -8.05 -11.75
N ASP A 62 16.81 -7.10 -12.64
CA ASP A 62 17.61 -5.86 -12.80
C ASP A 62 16.98 -4.67 -12.04
N VAL A 63 17.19 -4.63 -10.73
CA VAL A 63 16.60 -3.62 -9.83
C VAL A 63 16.85 -2.17 -10.29
N PRO A 64 18.09 -1.73 -10.61
CA PRO A 64 18.29 -0.36 -11.11
C PRO A 64 17.51 -0.03 -12.39
N ALA A 65 17.45 -0.94 -13.36
CA ALA A 65 16.70 -0.72 -14.60
C ALA A 65 15.19 -0.72 -14.35
N VAL A 66 14.68 -1.64 -13.51
CA VAL A 66 13.28 -1.68 -13.07
C VAL A 66 12.90 -0.35 -12.41
N VAL A 67 13.69 0.14 -11.46
CA VAL A 67 13.41 1.40 -10.76
C VAL A 67 13.40 2.58 -11.74
N ALA A 68 14.29 2.60 -12.74
CA ALA A 68 14.30 3.65 -13.75
C ALA A 68 13.00 3.70 -14.57
N ASP A 69 12.50 2.55 -15.01
CA ASP A 69 11.22 2.47 -15.75
C ASP A 69 10.02 2.75 -14.84
N MET A 70 10.05 2.24 -13.59
CA MET A 70 9.00 2.52 -12.61
C MET A 70 8.87 4.01 -12.34
N LYS A 71 9.97 4.77 -12.28
CA LYS A 71 9.91 6.23 -12.13
C LYS A 71 9.17 6.91 -13.29
N HIS A 72 9.29 6.41 -14.51
CA HIS A 72 8.54 6.94 -15.64
C HIS A 72 7.02 6.69 -15.47
N PHE A 73 6.62 5.48 -15.11
CA PHE A 73 5.21 5.10 -15.00
C PHE A 73 4.53 5.46 -13.66
N LEU A 74 5.30 5.77 -12.62
CA LEU A 74 4.83 6.00 -11.26
C LEU A 74 3.70 7.05 -11.15
N PRO A 75 3.75 8.22 -11.85
CA PRO A 75 2.65 9.18 -11.80
C PRO A 75 1.32 8.58 -12.26
N ARG A 76 1.36 7.76 -13.32
CA ARG A 76 0.18 7.11 -13.89
C ARG A 76 -0.32 5.95 -13.03
N ILE A 77 0.59 5.20 -12.42
CA ILE A 77 0.23 4.15 -11.45
C ILE A 77 -0.45 4.78 -10.22
N ALA A 78 0.14 5.84 -9.65
CA ALA A 78 -0.44 6.57 -8.52
C ALA A 78 -1.80 7.18 -8.84
N GLN A 79 -1.97 7.72 -10.06
CA GLN A 79 -3.26 8.19 -10.56
C GLN A 79 -4.30 7.06 -10.58
N GLY A 80 -3.90 5.85 -11.03
CA GLY A 80 -4.76 4.67 -11.05
C GLY A 80 -5.21 4.25 -9.65
N ILE A 81 -4.28 4.18 -8.69
CA ILE A 81 -4.58 3.92 -7.27
C ILE A 81 -5.63 4.91 -6.75
N VAL A 82 -5.39 6.20 -6.95
CA VAL A 82 -6.30 7.28 -6.52
C VAL A 82 -7.69 7.18 -7.15
N ARG A 83 -7.77 6.68 -8.39
CA ARG A 83 -9.03 6.49 -9.13
C ARG A 83 -9.69 5.14 -8.89
N ARG A 84 -9.08 4.26 -8.08
CA ARG A 84 -9.52 2.86 -7.91
C ARG A 84 -9.59 2.10 -9.25
N GLU A 85 -8.69 2.42 -10.17
CA GLU A 85 -8.53 1.68 -11.44
C GLU A 85 -7.84 0.33 -11.17
N GLU A 86 -8.16 -0.68 -11.97
CA GLU A 86 -7.61 -2.04 -11.83
C GLU A 86 -6.22 -2.13 -12.50
N VAL A 87 -5.27 -1.36 -11.98
CA VAL A 87 -3.90 -1.26 -12.51
C VAL A 87 -3.02 -2.46 -12.19
N ARG A 88 -3.49 -3.38 -11.34
CA ARG A 88 -2.81 -4.62 -10.96
C ARG A 88 -3.86 -5.64 -10.52
N ILE A 89 -3.64 -6.92 -10.80
CA ILE A 89 -4.53 -8.02 -10.36
C ILE A 89 -4.57 -8.11 -8.82
N LEU A 90 -3.42 -7.91 -8.17
CA LEU A 90 -3.27 -7.95 -6.72
C LEU A 90 -2.91 -6.56 -6.23
N THR A 91 -3.79 -5.92 -5.46
CA THR A 91 -3.61 -4.55 -4.93
C THR A 91 -2.28 -4.41 -4.19
N GLU A 92 -1.97 -5.38 -3.33
CA GLU A 92 -0.74 -5.44 -2.55
C GLU A 92 0.53 -5.51 -3.42
N ALA A 93 0.43 -6.03 -4.66
CA ALA A 93 1.56 -6.14 -5.57
C ALA A 93 1.68 -4.97 -6.55
N THR A 94 0.95 -3.87 -6.34
CA THR A 94 0.94 -2.73 -7.28
C THR A 94 2.27 -1.98 -7.31
N LEU A 95 2.93 -1.86 -6.16
CA LEU A 95 4.15 -1.06 -5.99
C LEU A 95 5.39 -1.91 -5.60
N ASP A 96 5.30 -3.23 -5.75
CA ASP A 96 6.32 -4.21 -5.33
C ASP A 96 7.69 -4.04 -6.01
N LYS A 97 7.73 -3.29 -7.11
CA LYS A 97 8.92 -3.03 -7.94
C LYS A 97 9.58 -1.68 -7.68
N LEU A 98 9.10 -0.90 -6.71
CA LEU A 98 9.67 0.43 -6.44
C LEU A 98 11.02 0.38 -5.72
N HIS A 99 11.26 -0.60 -4.84
CA HIS A 99 12.50 -0.69 -4.06
C HIS A 99 12.89 0.65 -3.40
N ALA A 100 11.94 1.31 -2.72
CA ALA A 100 12.14 2.62 -2.10
C ALA A 100 13.19 2.59 -0.95
N ASP A 101 13.53 1.40 -0.46
CA ASP A 101 14.61 1.14 0.49
C ASP A 101 16.01 1.32 -0.14
N ARG A 102 16.12 1.21 -1.47
CA ARG A 102 17.34 1.50 -2.25
C ARG A 102 17.55 2.99 -2.44
N THR A 103 17.86 3.69 -1.36
CA THR A 103 18.07 5.15 -1.33
C THR A 103 19.16 5.65 -2.29
N ASP A 104 20.04 4.78 -2.77
CA ASP A 104 21.02 5.09 -3.82
C ASP A 104 20.39 5.26 -5.22
N LEU A 105 19.19 4.71 -5.43
CA LEU A 105 18.45 4.79 -6.70
C LEU A 105 17.42 5.93 -6.71
N TRP A 106 17.14 6.56 -5.58
CA TRP A 106 16.09 7.56 -5.42
C TRP A 106 16.63 8.91 -4.96
N ARG A 107 16.09 9.99 -5.50
CA ARG A 107 16.40 11.34 -5.02
C ARG A 107 15.62 11.63 -3.73
N PRO A 108 16.15 12.47 -2.82
CA PRO A 108 15.45 12.81 -1.58
C PRO A 108 14.04 13.37 -1.82
N GLU A 109 13.85 14.22 -2.83
CA GLU A 109 12.52 14.76 -3.16
C GLU A 109 11.52 13.70 -3.65
N GLU A 110 12.00 12.62 -4.27
CA GLU A 110 11.16 11.51 -4.76
C GLU A 110 10.72 10.60 -3.62
N LEU A 111 11.63 10.30 -2.69
CA LEU A 111 11.29 9.55 -1.48
C LEU A 111 10.34 10.35 -0.59
N ASP A 112 10.54 11.67 -0.47
CA ASP A 112 9.60 12.55 0.24
C ASP A 112 8.20 12.49 -0.38
N TRP A 113 8.11 12.59 -1.71
CA TRP A 113 6.84 12.47 -2.42
C TRP A 113 6.18 11.11 -2.18
N LEU A 114 6.92 10.00 -2.28
CA LEU A 114 6.40 8.65 -2.02
C LEU A 114 5.85 8.51 -0.59
N ASN A 115 6.57 9.02 0.41
CA ASN A 115 6.11 8.98 1.80
C ASN A 115 4.85 9.83 2.01
N ARG A 116 4.78 11.01 1.41
CA ARG A 116 3.57 11.86 1.46
C ARG A 116 2.39 11.22 0.74
N PHE A 117 2.62 10.60 -0.41
CA PHE A 117 1.60 9.87 -1.14
C PHE A 117 1.07 8.70 -0.31
N ALA A 118 1.96 7.89 0.27
CA ALA A 118 1.58 6.75 1.09
C ALA A 118 0.77 7.17 2.33
N ALA A 119 1.21 8.21 3.03
CA ALA A 119 0.48 8.76 4.17
C ALA A 119 -0.91 9.30 3.76
N ALA A 120 -1.00 10.04 2.65
CA ALA A 120 -2.26 10.62 2.19
C ALA A 120 -3.25 9.55 1.72
N TRP A 121 -2.79 8.52 1.02
CA TRP A 121 -3.63 7.41 0.59
C TRP A 121 -4.06 6.55 1.78
N LEU A 122 -3.13 6.22 2.69
CA LEU A 122 -3.47 5.47 3.90
C LEU A 122 -4.50 6.24 4.76
N GLU A 123 -4.33 7.55 4.96
CA GLU A 123 -5.33 8.37 5.66
C GLU A 123 -6.69 8.32 4.96
N HIS A 124 -6.71 8.32 3.62
CA HIS A 124 -7.96 8.20 2.87
C HIS A 124 -8.68 6.88 3.14
N VAL A 125 -7.99 5.74 3.04
CA VAL A 125 -8.60 4.41 3.26
C VAL A 125 -8.95 4.18 4.74
N LEU A 126 -8.18 4.73 5.68
CA LEU A 126 -8.52 4.67 7.11
C LEU A 126 -9.85 5.35 7.41
N ARG A 127 -10.17 6.44 6.69
CA ARG A 127 -11.39 7.23 6.89
C ARG A 127 -12.58 6.74 6.06
N HIS A 128 -12.33 6.22 4.87
CA HIS A 128 -13.36 5.95 3.86
C HIS A 128 -13.27 4.56 3.25
N GLY A 129 -12.50 3.65 3.84
CA GLY A 129 -12.34 2.29 3.33
C GLY A 129 -13.68 1.62 3.11
N GLU A 130 -13.83 0.99 1.95
CA GLU A 130 -15.10 0.47 1.45
C GLU A 130 -15.25 -1.03 1.68
N TYR A 131 -14.14 -1.74 1.85
CA TYR A 131 -14.08 -3.18 2.06
C TYR A 131 -13.03 -3.57 3.10
N ASP A 132 -13.20 -4.75 3.70
CA ASP A 132 -12.55 -5.16 4.95
C ASP A 132 -11.01 -5.22 4.84
N ASP A 133 -10.49 -5.75 3.73
CA ASP A 133 -9.04 -5.94 3.54
C ASP A 133 -8.29 -4.72 2.97
N GLU A 134 -8.97 -3.62 2.61
CA GLU A 134 -8.37 -2.47 1.91
C GLU A 134 -7.18 -1.85 2.66
N ILE A 135 -7.29 -1.73 3.98
CA ILE A 135 -6.22 -1.18 4.83
C ILE A 135 -5.02 -2.15 4.87
N LYS A 136 -5.27 -3.46 4.96
CA LYS A 136 -4.20 -4.47 5.00
C LYS A 136 -3.47 -4.53 3.65
N GLU A 137 -4.22 -4.61 2.55
CA GLU A 137 -3.68 -4.57 1.19
C GLU A 137 -2.87 -3.29 0.94
N THR A 138 -3.36 -2.14 1.41
CA THR A 138 -2.66 -0.86 1.29
C THR A 138 -1.34 -0.84 2.08
N LEU A 139 -1.35 -1.35 3.32
CA LEU A 139 -0.14 -1.45 4.13
C LEU A 139 0.87 -2.42 3.50
N GLU A 140 0.39 -3.55 2.99
CA GLU A 140 1.24 -4.53 2.30
C GLU A 140 1.84 -3.96 1.02
N MET A 141 1.04 -3.22 0.23
CA MET A 141 1.51 -2.52 -0.97
C MET A 141 2.68 -1.59 -0.67
N PHE A 142 2.58 -0.77 0.37
CA PHE A 142 3.67 0.15 0.74
C PHE A 142 4.86 -0.58 1.36
N ALA A 143 4.63 -1.65 2.10
CA ALA A 143 5.70 -2.46 2.65
C ALA A 143 6.49 -3.18 1.55
N ARG A 144 5.82 -3.74 0.53
CA ARG A 144 6.44 -4.33 -0.67
C ARG A 144 7.16 -3.29 -1.51
N ALA A 145 6.69 -2.05 -1.51
CA ALA A 145 7.37 -0.93 -2.16
C ALA A 145 8.69 -0.53 -1.48
N GLY A 146 8.99 -1.05 -0.29
CA GLY A 146 10.18 -0.68 0.49
C GLY A 146 9.99 0.59 1.34
N LEU A 147 8.74 1.03 1.57
CA LEU A 147 8.47 2.19 2.44
C LEU A 147 8.51 1.82 3.92
N PRO A 148 8.93 2.75 4.79
CA PRO A 148 8.99 2.49 6.22
C PRO A 148 7.58 2.34 6.83
N MET A 149 7.36 1.22 7.50
CA MET A 149 6.09 0.94 8.18
C MET A 149 5.77 1.80 9.41
N PRO A 150 6.73 2.16 10.30
CA PRO A 150 6.38 2.83 11.56
C PRO A 150 5.55 4.12 11.39
N PRO A 151 5.87 5.05 10.47
CA PRO A 151 5.05 6.25 10.26
C PRO A 151 3.61 5.97 9.81
N LEU A 152 3.41 4.90 9.03
CA LEU A 152 2.10 4.46 8.53
C LEU A 152 1.26 3.85 9.66
N LEU A 153 1.88 3.06 10.54
CA LEU A 153 1.22 2.48 11.71
C LEU A 153 0.88 3.54 12.78
N ASP A 154 1.74 4.54 12.94
CA ASP A 154 1.46 5.71 13.78
C ASP A 154 0.26 6.50 13.24
N LEU A 155 0.16 6.66 11.91
CA LEU A 155 -1.00 7.27 11.27
C LEU A 155 -2.27 6.45 11.56
N TRP A 156 -2.25 5.13 11.40
CA TRP A 156 -3.39 4.27 11.76
C TRP A 156 -3.82 4.48 13.21
N THR A 157 -2.87 4.53 14.15
CA THR A 157 -3.15 4.79 15.57
C THR A 157 -3.89 6.11 15.79
N ARG A 158 -3.53 7.17 15.06
CA ARG A 158 -4.22 8.47 15.13
C ARG A 158 -5.66 8.41 14.61
N HIS A 159 -5.95 7.47 13.72
CA HIS A 159 -7.27 7.25 13.12
C HIS A 159 -8.07 6.12 13.77
N ALA A 160 -7.65 5.59 14.93
CA ALA A 160 -8.33 4.48 15.62
C ALA A 160 -9.84 4.69 15.86
N HIS A 161 -10.31 5.94 15.92
CA HIS A 161 -11.72 6.29 16.12
C HIS A 161 -12.61 6.15 14.86
N SER A 162 -12.00 6.04 13.68
CA SER A 162 -12.71 5.84 12.42
C SER A 162 -13.14 4.38 12.26
N LEU A 163 -14.33 4.17 11.74
CA LEU A 163 -14.95 2.84 11.67
C LEU A 163 -14.14 1.85 10.80
N PRO A 164 -13.64 2.22 9.60
CA PRO A 164 -12.79 1.32 8.82
C PRO A 164 -11.49 0.96 9.54
N ALA A 165 -10.81 1.94 10.12
CA ALA A 165 -9.59 1.71 10.89
C ALA A 165 -9.80 0.78 12.08
N LEU A 166 -10.93 0.90 12.77
CA LEU A 166 -11.28 0.08 13.93
C LEU A 166 -11.58 -1.37 13.53
N ARG A 167 -12.38 -1.58 12.47
CA ARG A 167 -12.67 -2.92 11.92
C ARG A 167 -11.40 -3.65 11.51
N ALA A 168 -10.56 -3.02 10.69
CA ALA A 168 -9.32 -3.62 10.25
C ALA A 168 -8.39 -4.00 11.42
N PHE A 169 -8.41 -3.24 12.52
CA PHE A 169 -7.66 -3.58 13.73
C PHE A 169 -8.22 -4.82 14.43
N VAL A 170 -9.55 -4.90 14.57
CA VAL A 170 -10.24 -6.06 15.16
C VAL A 170 -10.00 -7.33 14.35
N GLU A 171 -9.98 -7.22 13.03
CA GLU A 171 -9.63 -8.34 12.16
C GLU A 171 -8.16 -8.77 12.32
N LEU A 172 -7.23 -7.82 12.42
CA LEU A 172 -5.84 -8.16 12.75
C LEU A 172 -5.71 -8.80 14.13
N TYR A 173 -6.56 -8.43 15.09
CA TYR A 173 -6.60 -9.08 16.39
C TYR A 173 -6.92 -10.58 16.30
N LEU A 174 -7.77 -11.02 15.37
CA LEU A 174 -8.00 -12.46 15.13
C LEU A 174 -6.77 -13.17 14.57
N ALA A 175 -5.85 -12.41 14.01
CA ALA A 175 -4.82 -12.92 13.15
C ALA A 175 -3.47 -12.96 13.90
N VAL A 176 -3.05 -11.85 14.50
CA VAL A 176 -1.71 -11.66 15.08
C VAL A 176 -1.40 -12.59 16.27
N PRO A 177 -2.30 -12.83 17.24
CA PRO A 177 -2.05 -13.78 18.35
C PRO A 177 -1.90 -15.23 17.90
N TYR A 178 -2.40 -15.57 16.70
CA TYR A 178 -2.40 -16.92 16.13
C TYR A 178 -1.40 -17.08 14.97
N GLY A 179 -0.51 -16.10 14.77
CA GLY A 179 0.57 -16.20 13.79
C GLY A 179 0.23 -15.70 12.40
N TYR A 180 -0.73 -14.78 12.24
CA TYR A 180 -0.95 -14.10 10.97
C TYR A 180 0.29 -13.34 10.53
N GLN A 181 0.69 -13.61 9.31
CA GLN A 181 1.88 -13.08 8.67
C GLN A 181 1.42 -12.37 7.39
N LEU A 182 1.46 -11.04 7.40
CA LEU A 182 1.66 -10.28 6.16
C LEU A 182 3.15 -10.41 5.79
N PRO A 183 3.57 -10.95 4.65
CA PRO A 183 2.86 -11.80 3.68
C PRO A 183 3.72 -12.98 3.18
N ASP A 184 3.37 -13.50 2.00
CA ASP A 184 3.88 -14.66 1.23
C ASP A 184 5.40 -14.99 1.40
N PRO A 185 5.81 -16.27 1.53
CA PRO A 185 7.18 -16.70 1.89
C PRO A 185 8.32 -16.27 0.95
N GLY A 186 8.00 -15.64 -0.20
CA GLY A 186 8.97 -15.20 -1.21
C GLY A 186 9.41 -13.74 -1.12
N CYS A 187 8.78 -12.91 -0.28
CA CYS A 187 9.12 -11.49 -0.14
C CYS A 187 9.80 -11.24 1.22
N ASP A 188 11.01 -10.65 1.25
CA ASP A 188 11.68 -10.30 2.50
C ASP A 188 11.01 -9.08 3.15
N MET A 189 9.92 -9.34 3.87
CA MET A 189 9.16 -8.35 4.63
C MET A 189 9.39 -8.50 6.12
N LYS A 190 10.58 -8.98 6.52
CA LYS A 190 10.91 -9.18 7.93
C LYS A 190 10.79 -7.88 8.74
N ALA A 191 11.38 -6.79 8.25
CA ALA A 191 11.33 -5.49 8.94
C ALA A 191 9.89 -4.98 9.13
N SER A 192 9.05 -5.11 8.09
CA SER A 192 7.64 -4.72 8.13
C SER A 192 6.82 -5.56 9.12
N ARG A 193 7.08 -6.88 9.18
CA ARG A 193 6.46 -7.79 10.16
C ARG A 193 6.86 -7.46 11.60
N GLU A 194 8.13 -7.19 11.82
CA GLU A 194 8.64 -6.79 13.13
C GLU A 194 8.03 -5.46 13.57
N ALA A 195 7.93 -4.48 12.66
CA ALA A 195 7.29 -3.21 12.92
C ALA A 195 5.80 -3.36 13.27
N LEU A 196 5.04 -4.16 12.51
CA LEU A 196 3.63 -4.44 12.79
C LEU A 196 3.45 -5.15 14.15
N SER A 197 4.27 -6.15 14.44
CA SER A 197 4.23 -6.88 15.71
C SER A 197 4.55 -5.97 16.89
N ALA A 198 5.59 -5.13 16.77
CA ALA A 198 5.97 -4.16 17.78
C ALA A 198 4.87 -3.13 18.00
N TRP A 199 4.27 -2.61 16.92
CA TRP A 199 3.16 -1.66 16.98
C TRP A 199 1.93 -2.25 17.67
N PHE A 200 1.56 -3.49 17.34
CA PHE A 200 0.42 -4.18 17.92
C PHE A 200 0.62 -4.52 19.40
N ALA A 201 1.87 -4.73 19.82
CA ALA A 201 2.24 -4.92 21.23
C ALA A 201 2.41 -3.60 22.00
N HIS A 202 2.42 -2.45 21.32
CA HIS A 202 2.77 -1.17 21.95
C HIS A 202 1.62 -0.64 22.84
N PRO A 203 1.89 -0.22 24.10
CA PRO A 203 0.83 0.22 25.04
C PRO A 203 -0.01 1.40 24.54
N ASN A 204 0.60 2.35 23.82
CA ASN A 204 -0.15 3.47 23.24
C ASN A 204 -1.15 3.00 22.17
N THR A 205 -0.78 2.01 21.34
CA THR A 205 -1.70 1.42 20.36
C THR A 205 -2.87 0.77 21.08
N ALA A 206 -2.56 -0.08 22.08
CA ALA A 206 -3.58 -0.75 22.86
C ALA A 206 -4.55 0.24 23.54
N ALA A 207 -4.03 1.29 24.19
CA ALA A 207 -4.84 2.30 24.83
C ALA A 207 -5.74 3.08 23.85
N ARG A 208 -5.23 3.40 22.65
CA ARG A 208 -5.98 4.14 21.63
C ARG A 208 -7.12 3.33 21.03
N PHE A 209 -6.85 2.08 20.65
CA PHE A 209 -7.88 1.20 20.11
C PHE A 209 -8.88 0.75 21.17
N HIS A 210 -8.45 0.55 22.42
CA HIS A 210 -9.37 0.25 23.52
C HIS A 210 -10.38 1.38 23.72
N ALA A 211 -9.93 2.63 23.81
CA ALA A 211 -10.82 3.78 23.95
C ALA A 211 -11.74 3.96 22.73
N ALA A 212 -11.25 3.68 21.52
CA ALA A 212 -12.06 3.74 20.31
C ALA A 212 -13.14 2.64 20.26
N LEU A 213 -12.80 1.41 20.65
CA LEU A 213 -13.75 0.30 20.77
C LEU A 213 -14.84 0.60 21.79
N GLU A 214 -14.47 1.08 22.98
CA GLU A 214 -15.42 1.47 24.03
C GLU A 214 -16.45 2.47 23.49
N GLN A 215 -15.98 3.54 22.84
CA GLN A 215 -16.85 4.56 22.27
C GLN A 215 -17.69 4.06 21.09
N ALA A 216 -17.25 3.04 20.37
CA ALA A 216 -17.99 2.49 19.25
C ALA A 216 -19.10 1.54 19.73
N LEU A 217 -18.77 0.62 20.64
CA LEU A 217 -19.70 -0.32 21.26
C LEU A 217 -20.81 0.40 22.04
N LEU A 218 -20.46 1.42 22.85
CA LEU A 218 -21.46 2.22 23.57
C LEU A 218 -22.41 2.99 22.64
N ALA A 219 -21.96 3.30 21.43
CA ALA A 219 -22.74 4.02 20.42
C ALA A 219 -23.47 3.08 19.44
N GLY A 220 -23.24 1.76 19.50
CA GLY A 220 -23.79 0.78 18.56
C GLY A 220 -23.37 1.07 17.11
N ARG A 221 -22.08 1.37 16.89
CA ARG A 221 -21.53 1.71 15.56
C ARG A 221 -21.02 0.49 14.78
N GLU A 222 -20.84 -0.63 15.46
CA GLU A 222 -20.46 -1.92 14.91
C GLU A 222 -21.62 -2.58 14.15
N ASP A 223 -21.30 -3.52 13.26
CA ASP A 223 -22.30 -4.44 12.74
C ASP A 223 -22.73 -5.39 13.87
N PRO A 224 -24.03 -5.60 14.14
CA PRO A 224 -24.50 -6.50 15.18
C PRO A 224 -23.97 -7.94 15.07
N SER A 225 -23.59 -8.39 13.87
CA SER A 225 -22.97 -9.70 13.65
C SER A 225 -21.52 -9.78 14.15
N GLU A 226 -20.86 -8.63 14.33
CA GLU A 226 -19.47 -8.51 14.78
C GLU A 226 -19.34 -8.13 16.25
N THR A 227 -20.43 -7.75 16.93
CA THR A 227 -20.39 -7.24 18.32
C THR A 227 -19.57 -8.13 19.26
N LEU A 228 -19.79 -9.45 19.22
CA LEU A 228 -19.04 -10.40 20.06
C LEU A 228 -17.53 -10.34 19.80
N LEU A 229 -17.13 -10.20 18.54
CA LEU A 229 -15.72 -10.13 18.16
C LEU A 229 -15.08 -8.83 18.68
N TRP A 230 -15.80 -7.72 18.56
CA TRP A 230 -15.35 -6.43 19.05
C TRP A 230 -15.23 -6.40 20.58
N GLU A 231 -16.20 -6.97 21.30
CA GLU A 231 -16.15 -7.14 22.76
C GLU A 231 -14.94 -8.00 23.19
N GLN A 232 -14.67 -9.09 22.47
CA GLN A 232 -13.48 -9.93 22.73
C GLN A 232 -12.18 -9.17 22.52
N CYS A 233 -12.08 -8.37 21.44
CA CYS A 233 -10.92 -7.53 21.18
C CYS A 233 -10.75 -6.47 22.29
N TYR A 234 -11.84 -5.85 22.72
CA TYR A 234 -11.87 -4.89 23.82
C TYR A 234 -11.34 -5.49 25.14
N ASP A 235 -11.90 -6.64 25.55
CA ASP A 235 -11.47 -7.35 26.77
C ASP A 235 -10.01 -7.82 26.71
N TRP A 236 -9.55 -8.20 25.51
CA TRP A 236 -8.15 -8.57 25.30
C TRP A 236 -7.21 -7.39 25.42
N LEU A 237 -7.60 -6.21 24.92
CA LEU A 237 -6.83 -4.98 25.06
C LEU A 237 -6.75 -4.51 26.52
N ASP A 238 -7.82 -4.68 27.30
CA ASP A 238 -7.83 -4.27 28.71
C ASP A 238 -6.78 -5.04 29.54
N LYS A 239 -6.59 -6.33 29.24
CA LYS A 239 -5.56 -7.18 29.87
C LYS A 239 -4.12 -6.77 29.53
N LYS A 240 -3.92 -5.92 28.51
CA LYS A 240 -2.60 -5.46 28.04
C LYS A 240 -2.22 -4.06 28.53
N ARG A 241 -3.12 -3.36 29.21
CA ARG A 241 -2.89 -2.03 29.78
C ARG A 241 -2.21 -2.13 31.15
#